data_AF-S4NY07-F1
#
_entry.id   AF-S4NY07-F1
#
_cell.length_a   1.000
_cell.length_b   1.000
_cell.length_c   1.000
_cell.angle_alpha   90.00
_cell.angle_beta   90.00
_cell.angle_gamma   90.00
#
_symmetry.space_group_name_H-M   'P 1'
#
loop_
_entity.id
_entity.type
_entity.pdbx_description
1 polymer ?
#
loop_
_entity_poly.entity_id
_entity_poly.type
_entity_poly.pdbx_seq_one_letter_code
_entity_poly.pdbx_strand_id
1 'polypeptide(L)'
;VAVILPVGIVYYVIQRFYVATSRQLKRLESVSRSPIYSHFGESITGASTIRAYGVTQRFIEESERGVDHNQSCYYPSCIANRWLAVRLEMMGNLIIFFAALFCVL
;
A
#
# COMPACT_ATOMS: atom_id res chain seq x y z
N VAL A 1 3.03 3.03 35.88
CA VAL A 1 4.39 2.82 35.32
C VAL A 1 4.59 1.40 34.78
N ALA A 2 4.21 0.34 35.52
CA ALA A 2 4.44 -1.05 35.12
C ALA A 2 3.86 -1.45 33.74
N VAL A 3 2.70 -0.88 33.34
CA VAL A 3 2.04 -1.20 32.05
C VAL A 3 2.59 -0.36 30.88
N ILE A 4 3.18 0.80 31.15
CA ILE A 4 3.64 1.74 30.11
C ILE A 4 4.89 1.21 29.40
N LEU A 5 5.79 0.59 30.16
CA LEU A 5 7.06 0.06 29.63
C LEU A 5 6.88 -1.07 28.60
N PRO A 6 6.09 -2.14 28.86
CA PRO A 6 5.86 -3.20 27.88
C PRO A 6 5.08 -2.71 26.66
N VAL A 7 4.09 -1.82 26.85
CA VAL A 7 3.33 -1.21 25.74
C VAL A 7 4.25 -0.39 24.84
N GLY A 8 5.16 0.40 25.43
CA GLY A 8 6.15 1.19 24.67
C GLY A 8 7.10 0.35 23.83
N ILE A 9 7.58 -0.78 24.37
CA ILE A 9 8.44 -1.72 23.63
C ILE A 9 7.71 -2.32 22.44
N VAL A 10 6.47 -2.79 22.64
CA VAL A 10 5.65 -3.37 21.57
C VAL A 10 5.38 -2.33 20.49
N TYR A 11 5.08 -1.09 20.87
CA TYR A 11 4.86 0.01 19.94
C TYR A 11 6.10 0.30 19.09
N TYR A 12 7.28 0.34 19.73
CA TYR A 12 8.55 0.58 19.06
C TYR A 12 8.88 -0.51 18.03
N VAL A 13 8.65 -1.78 18.38
CA VAL A 13 8.86 -2.91 17.46
C VAL A 13 7.90 -2.82 16.28
N ILE A 14 6.60 -2.60 16.52
CA ILE A 14 5.59 -2.46 15.45
C ILE A 14 5.94 -1.29 14.52
N GLN A 15 6.31 -0.14 15.09
CA GLN A 15 6.70 1.04 14.32
C GLN A 15 7.91 0.77 13.43
N ARG A 16 8.94 0.10 13.95
CA ARG A 16 10.16 -0.21 13.19
C ARG A 16 9.85 -1.10 11.98
N PHE A 17 9.04 -2.15 12.17
CA PHE A 17 8.62 -3.03 11.08
C PHE A 17 7.73 -2.29 10.07
N TYR A 18 6.79 -1.48 10.55
CA TYR A 18 5.87 -0.73 9.69
C TYR A 18 6.61 0.29 8.81
N VAL A 19 7.55 1.07 9.36
CA VAL A 19 8.29 2.08 8.60
C VAL A 19 9.16 1.45 7.52
N ALA A 20 9.76 0.29 7.81
CA ALA A 20 10.53 -0.46 6.82
C ALA A 20 9.65 -0.93 5.66
N THR A 21 8.52 -1.56 5.97
CA THR A 21 7.56 -2.08 4.99
C THR A 21 6.89 -0.95 4.19
N SER A 22 6.36 0.08 4.85
CA SER A 22 5.70 1.22 4.22
C SER A 22 6.59 1.94 3.20
N ARG A 23 7.89 2.15 3.52
CA ARG A 23 8.85 2.74 2.58
C ARG A 23 9.04 1.90 1.31
N GLN A 24 9.15 0.58 1.45
CA GLN A 24 9.34 -0.30 0.30
C GLN A 24 8.07 -0.33 -0.58
N LEU A 25 6.90 -0.35 0.04
CA LEU A 25 5.63 -0.31 -0.69
C LEU A 25 5.42 1.02 -1.43
N LYS A 26 5.71 2.16 -0.79
CA LYS A 26 5.69 3.48 -1.46
C LYS A 26 6.65 3.53 -2.66
N ARG A 27 7.81 2.87 -2.55
CA ARG A 27 8.76 2.77 -3.67
C ARG A 27 8.19 1.94 -4.81
N LEU A 28 7.60 0.78 -4.51
CA LEU A 28 6.97 -0.07 -5.52
C LEU A 28 5.84 0.67 -6.25
N GLU A 29 4.96 1.35 -5.51
CA GLU A 29 3.85 2.14 -6.07
C GLU A 29 4.35 3.27 -7.00
N SER A 30 5.44 3.94 -6.63
CA SER A 30 6.04 4.97 -7.47
C SER A 30 6.62 4.40 -8.77
N VAL A 31 7.21 3.20 -8.72
CA VAL A 31 7.85 2.56 -9.87
C VAL A 31 6.79 1.95 -10.81
N SER A 32 5.68 1.41 -10.30
CA SER A 32 4.62 0.80 -11.10
C SER A 32 3.81 1.81 -11.92
N ARG A 33 3.74 3.08 -11.48
CA ARG A 33 2.99 4.15 -12.17
C ARG A 33 3.68 4.70 -13.43
N SER A 34 5.01 4.80 -13.41
CA SER A 34 5.81 5.36 -14.51
C SER A 34 5.57 4.70 -15.88
N PRO A 35 5.59 3.36 -16.03
CA PRO A 35 5.44 2.71 -17.33
C PRO A 35 4.05 2.91 -17.95
N ILE A 36 2.99 3.04 -17.13
CA ILE A 36 1.63 3.32 -17.61
C ILE A 36 1.57 4.68 -18.32
N TYR A 37 2.16 5.73 -17.71
CA TYR A 37 2.18 7.06 -18.31
C TYR A 37 3.01 7.10 -19.60
N SER A 38 4.14 6.37 -19.64
CA SER A 38 4.98 6.28 -20.84
C SER A 38 4.25 5.58 -21.99
N HIS A 39 3.65 4.42 -21.72
CA HIS A 39 2.88 3.66 -22.71
C HIS A 39 1.67 4.43 -23.24
N PHE A 40 1.01 5.21 -22.37
CA PHE A 40 -0.10 6.07 -22.77
C PHE A 40 0.36 7.22 -23.68
N GLY A 41 1.51 7.83 -23.39
CA GLY A 41 2.13 8.84 -24.25
C GLY A 41 2.46 8.31 -25.64
N GLU A 42 3.10 7.15 -25.72
CA GLU A 42 3.41 6.46 -26.98
C GLU A 42 2.15 6.11 -27.77
N SER A 43 1.09 5.66 -27.09
CA SER A 43 -0.19 5.32 -27.71
C SER A 43 -0.88 6.54 -28.33
N ILE A 44 -0.81 7.72 -27.68
CA ILE A 44 -1.38 8.97 -28.20
C ILE A 44 -0.60 9.45 -29.42
N THR A 45 0.73 9.50 -29.32
CA THR A 45 1.58 9.98 -30.42
C THR A 45 1.53 9.03 -31.62
N GLY A 46 1.41 7.72 -31.40
CA GLY A 46 1.32 6.68 -32.43
C GLY A 46 -0.10 6.32 -32.89
N ALA A 47 -1.14 7.03 -32.47
CA ALA A 47 -2.54 6.63 -32.67
C ALA A 47 -2.95 6.46 -34.15
N SER A 48 -2.38 7.27 -35.06
CA SER A 48 -2.60 7.13 -36.51
C SER A 48 -1.99 5.83 -37.04
N THR A 49 -0.77 5.52 -36.65
CA THR A 49 -0.03 4.30 -37.03
C THR A 49 -0.70 3.05 -36.49
N ILE A 50 -1.10 3.03 -35.22
CA ILE A 50 -1.76 1.88 -34.59
C ILE A 50 -3.06 1.52 -35.32
N ARG A 51 -3.87 2.54 -35.66
CA ARG A 51 -5.11 2.34 -36.42
C ARG A 51 -4.85 1.92 -37.87
N ALA A 52 -3.84 2.50 -38.52
CA ALA A 52 -3.47 2.15 -39.88
C ALA A 52 -3.02 0.69 -40.03
N TYR A 53 -2.32 0.14 -39.02
CA TYR A 53 -1.91 -1.26 -38.99
C TYR A 53 -2.94 -2.21 -38.37
N GLY A 54 -4.07 -1.72 -37.85
CA GLY A 54 -5.12 -2.55 -37.25
C GLY A 54 -4.71 -3.27 -35.95
N VAL A 55 -3.66 -2.80 -35.27
CA VAL A 55 -3.07 -3.46 -34.07
C VAL A 55 -3.59 -2.91 -32.74
N THR A 56 -4.75 -2.26 -32.75
CA THR A 56 -5.36 -1.62 -31.57
C THR A 56 -5.58 -2.61 -30.41
N GLN A 57 -6.03 -3.84 -30.71
CA GLN A 57 -6.32 -4.84 -29.67
C GLN A 57 -5.08 -5.22 -28.85
N ARG A 58 -3.92 -5.35 -29.50
CA ARG A 58 -2.65 -5.66 -28.82
C ARG A 58 -2.24 -4.55 -27.85
N PHE A 59 -2.41 -3.29 -28.27
CA PHE A 59 -2.13 -2.12 -27.42
C PHE A 59 -3.09 -2.02 -26.23
N ILE A 60 -4.35 -2.44 -26.40
CA ILE A 60 -5.33 -2.52 -25.31
C ILE A 60 -4.90 -3.57 -24.29
N GLU A 61 -4.58 -4.79 -24.72
CA GLU A 61 -4.10 -5.86 -23.82
C GLU A 61 -2.83 -5.46 -23.07
N GLU A 62 -1.90 -4.77 -23.73
CA GLU A 62 -0.66 -4.30 -23.11
C GLU A 62 -0.93 -3.21 -22.05
N SER A 63 -1.88 -2.32 -22.33
CA SER A 63 -2.35 -1.31 -21.37
C SER A 63 -3.06 -1.96 -20.17
N GLU A 64 -3.94 -2.93 -20.39
CA GLU A 64 -4.63 -3.68 -19.33
C GLU A 64 -3.63 -4.40 -18.44
N ARG A 65 -2.62 -5.06 -19.02
CA ARG A 65 -1.55 -5.71 -18.27
C ARG A 65 -0.73 -4.73 -17.42
N GLY A 66 -0.47 -3.54 -17.94
CA GLY A 66 0.19 -2.47 -17.19
C GLY A 66 -0.64 -2.01 -15.98
N VAL A 67 -1.95 -1.86 -16.16
CA VAL A 67 -2.90 -1.49 -15.10
C VAL A 67 -2.99 -2.60 -14.04
N ASP A 68 -3.12 -3.86 -14.45
CA ASP A 68 -3.18 -5.02 -13.54
C ASP A 68 -1.91 -5.15 -12.69
N HIS A 69 -0.74 -4.90 -13.28
CA HIS A 69 0.52 -4.88 -12.54
C HIS A 69 0.53 -3.77 -11.49
N ASN A 70 0.10 -2.56 -11.85
CA ASN A 70 0.01 -1.45 -10.91
C ASN A 70 -1.01 -1.71 -9.79
N GLN A 71 -2.16 -2.32 -10.12
CA GLN A 71 -3.18 -2.69 -9.15
C GLN A 71 -2.65 -3.76 -8.17
N SER A 72 -1.87 -4.72 -8.69
CA SER A 72 -1.17 -5.73 -7.87
C SER A 72 -0.10 -5.13 -6.95
N CYS A 73 0.53 -4.02 -7.32
CA CYS A 73 1.45 -3.28 -6.45
C CYS A 73 0.72 -2.37 -5.43
N TYR A 74 -0.43 -1.83 -5.80
CA TYR A 74 -1.23 -0.94 -4.94
C TYR A 74 -1.99 -1.69 -3.83
N TYR A 75 -2.53 -2.87 -4.14
CA TYR A 75 -3.34 -3.66 -3.20
C TYR A 75 -2.59 -4.03 -1.90
N PRO A 76 -1.31 -4.49 -1.94
CA PRO A 76 -0.49 -4.70 -0.75
C PRO A 76 -0.31 -3.44 0.10
N SER A 77 -0.22 -2.26 -0.53
CA SER A 77 -0.09 -0.97 0.19
C SER A 77 -1.33 -0.67 1.00
N CYS A 78 -2.50 -0.97 0.46
CA CYS A 78 -3.77 -0.82 1.17
C CYS A 78 -3.87 -1.80 2.35
N ILE A 79 -3.52 -3.07 2.14
CA ILE A 79 -3.53 -4.10 3.21
C ILE A 79 -2.54 -3.74 4.32
N ALA A 80 -1.33 -3.29 3.98
CA ALA A 80 -0.32 -2.93 4.97
C ALA A 80 -0.78 -1.78 5.88
N ASN A 81 -1.46 -0.77 5.32
CA ASN A 81 -2.08 0.30 6.11
C ASN A 81 -3.19 -0.24 7.04
N ARG A 82 -4.07 -1.11 6.52
CA ARG A 82 -5.15 -1.74 7.30
C ARG A 82 -4.61 -2.60 8.45
N TRP A 83 -3.55 -3.36 8.19
CA TRP A 83 -2.88 -4.21 9.19
C TRP A 83 -2.31 -3.38 10.35
N LEU A 84 -1.69 -2.23 10.04
CA LEU A 84 -1.22 -1.31 11.08
C LEU A 84 -2.39 -0.76 11.90
N ALA A 85 -3.46 -0.31 11.25
CA ALA A 85 -4.63 0.26 11.92
C ALA A 85 -5.21 -0.73 12.95
N VAL A 86 -5.43 -1.98 12.55
CA VAL A 86 -5.94 -3.03 13.44
C VAL A 86 -5.00 -3.28 14.64
N ARG A 87 -3.68 -3.29 14.42
CA ARG A 87 -2.73 -3.45 15.54
C ARG A 87 -2.73 -2.26 16.50
N LEU A 88 -2.85 -1.04 15.98
CA LEU A 88 -2.93 0.17 16.81
C LEU A 88 -4.24 0.21 17.62
N GLU A 89 -5.37 -0.12 17.00
CA GLU A 89 -6.66 -0.21 17.68
C GLU A 89 -6.66 -1.27 18.78
N MET A 90 -6.11 -2.46 18.51
CA MET A 90 -5.97 -3.51 19.54
C MET A 90 -5.12 -3.06 20.73
N MET A 91 -4.03 -2.32 20.48
CA MET A 91 -3.21 -1.75 21.57
C MET A 91 -3.96 -0.68 22.35
N GLY A 92 -4.71 0.19 21.68
CA GLY A 92 -5.56 1.19 22.33
C GLY A 92 -6.62 0.55 23.22
N ASN A 93 -7.30 -0.48 22.72
CA ASN A 93 -8.31 -1.23 23.46
C ASN A 93 -7.72 -1.92 24.70
N LEU A 94 -6.52 -2.49 24.60
CA LEU A 94 -5.82 -3.07 25.76
C LEU A 94 -5.51 -2.02 26.82
N ILE A 95 -5.04 -0.83 26.43
CA ILE A 95 -4.77 0.27 27.38
C ILE A 95 -6.05 0.70 28.10
N ILE A 96 -7.16 0.88 27.36
CA ILE A 96 -8.45 1.26 27.92
C ILE A 96 -8.96 0.16 28.87
N PHE A 97 -8.82 -1.11 28.49
CA PHE A 97 -9.20 -2.26 29.31
C PHE A 97 -8.47 -2.27 30.66
N PHE A 98 -7.14 -2.12 30.66
CA PHE A 98 -6.37 -2.04 31.91
C PHE A 98 -6.71 -0.78 32.72
N ALA A 99 -6.89 0.37 32.08
CA ALA A 99 -7.28 1.60 32.77
C ALA A 99 -8.64 1.46 33.47
N ALA A 100 -9.63 0.86 32.81
CA ALA A 100 -10.93 0.57 33.41
C ALA A 100 -10.81 -0.42 34.57
N LEU A 101 -10.00 -1.48 34.43
CA LEU A 101 -9.77 -2.47 35.48
C LEU A 101 -9.14 -1.85 36.75
N PHE A 102 -8.15 -0.97 36.59
CA PHE A 102 -7.55 -0.23 37.72
C PHE A 102 -8.46 0.86 38.31
N CYS A 103 -9.49 1.32 37.59
CA CYS A 103 -10.46 2.29 38.10
C CYS A 103 -11.49 1.62 39.02
N VAL A 104 -11.83 0.36 38.73
CA VAL A 104 -12.81 -0.43 39.48
C VAL A 104 -12.18 -1.12 40.70
N LEU A 105 -10.90 -1.49 40.62
CA LEU A 105 -10.14 -2.16 41.68
C LEU A 105 -9.51 -1.14 42.64
#